data_AF-A0A0D2P7B4-F1
#
_entry.id   AF-A0A0D2P7B4-F1
#
_cell.length_a   1.000
_cell.length_b   1.000
_cell.length_c   1.000
_cell.angle_alpha   90.00
_cell.angle_beta   90.00
_cell.angle_gamma   90.00
#
_symmetry.space_group_name_H-M   'P 1'
#
loop_
_entity.id
_entity.type
_entity.pdbx_description
1 polymer ?
#
loop_
_entity_poly.entity_id
_entity_poly.type
_entity_poly.pdbx_seq_one_letter_code
_entity_poly.pdbx_strand_id
1 'polypeptide(L)'
;MVFSPTLTSLVLALFPLASVNALRTKRTLCPDGVNTAVNPACCALFPVVQDLADNLFENECGDSAHGALRLVFHDAIGISPTLGGGGADGSIVIFNQTELENPANLGIDDILSTLSPFLFKHLDTLSAGDFVQLAGAVSLVQCPGAPRIPFFSGRAPPVAAAPTGLVPQPFDSVASILQRFGEVGFSPEEVVAVVGGSHSVAGADDIVPNMQGIPFDQTPSVFDTQIFVDVQLRGTLFTGEGGQQGEVETAVAGTVRLQSDSLLARDSSTSCAWQSFANNQSGIETAFGQAVLKLSLLGQVQSQLTDCSEVIPAAIAFTGGPATLPPGLTMNDIEQACPTAPFPTLSTQPGPATSVPPIPQADDDS
;
A
#
# COMPACT_ATOMS: atom_id res chain seq x y z
N MET A 1 65.40 31.64 46.21
CA MET A 1 64.62 32.13 45.05
C MET A 1 63.54 31.12 44.76
N VAL A 2 62.35 31.64 44.50
CA VAL A 2 61.04 31.01 44.71
C VAL A 2 60.69 30.07 43.56
N PHE A 3 60.33 28.82 43.87
CA PHE A 3 59.67 27.89 42.95
C PHE A 3 58.17 28.22 42.93
N SER A 4 57.64 28.58 41.76
CA SER A 4 56.22 28.86 41.53
C SER A 4 55.51 27.57 41.09
N PRO A 5 54.40 27.15 41.71
CA PRO A 5 53.63 26.00 41.24
C PRO A 5 52.65 26.44 40.14
N THR A 6 52.67 25.75 39.00
CA THR A 6 51.66 25.87 37.95
C THR A 6 50.39 25.14 38.38
N LEU A 7 49.30 25.88 38.57
CA LEU A 7 47.96 25.35 38.81
C LEU A 7 47.39 24.79 37.50
N THR A 8 47.23 23.48 37.40
CA THR A 8 46.49 22.83 36.31
C THR A 8 44.99 22.95 36.62
N SER A 9 44.28 23.83 35.92
CA SER A 9 42.81 23.92 36.03
C SER A 9 42.15 22.82 35.20
N LEU A 10 41.56 21.83 35.88
CA LEU A 10 40.71 20.82 35.29
C LEU A 10 39.33 21.44 35.00
N VAL A 11 39.04 21.77 33.75
CA VAL A 11 37.71 22.23 33.31
C VAL A 11 36.79 21.02 33.24
N LEU A 12 35.95 20.83 34.27
CA LEU A 12 34.84 19.89 34.22
C LEU A 12 33.75 20.49 33.31
N ALA A 13 33.62 19.97 32.09
CA ALA A 13 32.50 20.30 31.21
C ALA A 13 31.22 19.66 31.79
N LEU A 14 30.44 20.46 32.52
CA LEU A 14 29.07 20.13 32.90
C LEU A 14 28.22 20.18 31.62
N PHE A 15 28.00 19.02 31.00
CA PHE A 15 26.93 18.87 30.01
C PHE A 15 25.60 19.12 30.73
N PRO A 16 24.76 20.07 30.29
CA PRO A 16 23.42 20.20 30.82
C PRO A 16 22.66 18.93 30.45
N LEU A 17 22.29 18.13 31.46
CA LEU A 17 21.28 17.10 31.35
C LEU A 17 19.98 17.80 30.96
N ALA A 18 19.71 17.87 29.65
CA ALA A 18 18.39 18.20 29.16
C ALA A 18 17.44 17.12 29.70
N SER A 19 16.65 17.48 30.70
CA SER A 19 15.54 16.65 31.14
C SER A 19 14.55 16.57 29.99
N VAL A 20 14.59 15.47 29.24
CA VAL A 20 13.51 15.08 28.34
C VAL A 20 12.28 14.83 29.19
N ASN A 21 11.45 15.86 29.33
CA ASN A 21 10.06 15.70 29.76
C ASN A 21 9.34 14.97 28.61
N ALA A 22 9.53 13.65 28.53
CA ALA A 22 8.60 12.81 27.82
C ALA A 22 7.27 12.92 28.58
N LEU A 23 6.36 13.73 28.06
CA LEU A 23 4.97 13.76 28.49
C LEU A 23 4.45 12.31 28.45
N ARG A 24 4.30 11.68 29.62
CA ARG A 24 3.68 10.36 29.71
C ARG A 24 2.21 10.53 29.33
N THR A 25 1.86 10.18 28.10
CA THR A 25 0.47 10.12 27.66
C THR A 25 -0.27 9.12 28.55
N LYS A 26 -1.29 9.59 29.28
CA LYS A 26 -2.08 8.73 30.16
C LYS A 26 -2.85 7.71 29.31
N ARG A 27 -2.69 6.43 29.61
CA ARG A 27 -3.44 5.33 29.00
C ARG A 27 -4.47 4.78 29.98
N THR A 28 -5.58 4.29 29.47
CA THR A 28 -6.67 3.67 30.23
C THR A 28 -6.67 2.17 29.94
N LEU A 29 -6.88 1.33 30.95
CA LEU A 29 -7.07 -0.12 30.77
C LEU A 29 -8.40 -0.36 30.05
N CYS A 30 -8.36 -1.11 28.95
CA CYS A 30 -9.55 -1.47 28.19
C CYS A 30 -10.40 -2.49 28.96
N PRO A 31 -11.70 -2.64 28.61
CA PRO A 31 -12.61 -3.57 29.29
C PRO A 31 -12.16 -5.04 29.26
N ASP A 32 -11.29 -5.42 28.31
CA ASP A 32 -10.69 -6.75 28.22
C ASP A 32 -9.68 -7.06 29.34
N GLY A 33 -9.24 -6.05 30.10
CA GLY A 33 -8.24 -6.19 31.15
C GLY A 33 -6.82 -6.48 30.67
N VAL A 34 -6.57 -6.44 29.36
CA VAL A 34 -5.27 -6.76 28.73
C VAL A 34 -4.72 -5.55 28.01
N ASN A 35 -5.52 -4.93 27.14
CA ASN A 35 -5.08 -3.82 26.32
C ASN A 35 -5.20 -2.49 27.06
N THR A 36 -4.42 -1.51 26.65
CA THR A 36 -4.55 -0.13 27.13
C THR A 36 -4.70 0.80 25.94
N ALA A 37 -5.48 1.88 26.08
CA ALA A 37 -5.67 2.87 25.04
C ALA A 37 -5.44 4.30 25.57
N VAL A 38 -4.88 5.19 24.74
CA VAL A 38 -4.91 6.64 24.96
C VAL A 38 -6.35 7.13 24.86
N ASN A 39 -7.07 6.72 23.81
CA ASN A 39 -8.48 7.00 23.66
C ASN A 39 -9.33 5.75 23.96
N PRO A 40 -10.12 5.74 25.05
CA PRO A 40 -10.96 4.60 25.40
C PRO A 40 -11.93 4.15 24.28
N ALA A 41 -12.29 5.04 23.34
CA ALA A 41 -13.12 4.69 22.19
C ALA A 41 -12.46 3.63 21.27
N CYS A 42 -11.13 3.55 21.25
CA CYS A 42 -10.39 2.60 20.44
C CYS A 42 -10.31 1.20 21.08
N CYS A 43 -10.71 1.04 22.34
CA CYS A 43 -10.58 -0.24 23.06
C CYS A 43 -11.35 -1.39 22.39
N ALA A 44 -12.49 -1.10 21.77
CA ALA A 44 -13.29 -2.11 21.08
C ALA A 44 -12.59 -2.64 19.81
N LEU A 45 -11.57 -1.95 19.30
CA LEU A 45 -10.91 -2.30 18.05
C LEU A 45 -9.76 -3.30 18.23
N PHE A 46 -9.19 -3.45 19.43
CA PHE A 46 -8.16 -4.46 19.67
C PHE A 46 -8.60 -5.89 19.32
N PRO A 47 -9.78 -6.39 19.76
CA PRO A 47 -10.24 -7.72 19.35
C PRO A 47 -10.60 -7.79 17.86
N VAL A 48 -11.03 -6.68 17.24
CA VAL A 48 -11.29 -6.64 15.79
C VAL A 48 -9.98 -6.80 15.02
N VAL A 49 -8.96 -6.01 15.34
CA VAL A 49 -7.63 -6.10 14.73
C VAL A 49 -7.05 -7.50 14.89
N GLN A 50 -7.17 -8.09 16.09
CA GLN A 50 -6.68 -9.44 16.32
C GLN A 50 -7.42 -10.46 15.44
N ASP A 51 -8.73 -10.36 15.32
CA ASP A 51 -9.54 -11.26 14.48
C ASP A 51 -9.18 -11.12 13.00
N LEU A 52 -8.96 -9.89 12.52
CA LEU A 52 -8.51 -9.65 11.15
C LEU A 52 -7.12 -10.22 10.90
N ALA A 53 -6.16 -9.99 11.80
CA ALA A 53 -4.80 -10.51 11.66
C ALA A 53 -4.77 -12.05 11.72
N ASP A 54 -5.43 -12.65 12.71
CA ASP A 54 -5.33 -14.09 12.98
C ASP A 54 -6.20 -14.94 12.04
N ASN A 55 -7.38 -14.46 11.64
CA ASN A 55 -8.38 -15.29 10.96
C ASN A 55 -8.76 -14.82 9.55
N LEU A 56 -8.58 -13.54 9.21
CA LEU A 56 -8.82 -13.05 7.85
C LEU A 56 -7.54 -13.09 7.01
N PHE A 57 -6.44 -12.60 7.58
CA PHE A 57 -5.14 -12.55 6.90
C PHE A 57 -4.22 -13.70 7.28
N GLU A 58 -4.57 -14.49 8.30
CA GLU A 58 -3.78 -15.64 8.79
C GLU A 58 -2.31 -15.31 9.09
N ASN A 59 -2.06 -14.05 9.46
CA ASN A 59 -0.73 -13.47 9.65
C ASN A 59 0.17 -13.46 8.39
N GLU A 60 -0.41 -13.46 7.18
CA GLU A 60 0.32 -13.52 5.91
C GLU A 60 0.06 -12.30 5.01
N CYS A 61 1.06 -11.94 4.21
CA CYS A 61 0.91 -11.05 3.05
C CYS A 61 0.50 -11.88 1.83
N GLY A 62 -0.75 -12.33 1.86
CA GLY A 62 -1.36 -13.17 0.84
C GLY A 62 -2.53 -12.49 0.17
N ASP A 63 -3.30 -13.29 -0.57
CA ASP A 63 -4.42 -12.86 -1.39
C ASP A 63 -5.43 -11.94 -0.65
N SER A 64 -5.92 -12.37 0.52
CA SER A 64 -6.82 -11.54 1.36
C SER A 64 -6.20 -10.18 1.73
N ALA A 65 -4.89 -10.14 2.02
CA ALA A 65 -4.21 -8.91 2.41
C ALA A 65 -4.06 -7.95 1.21
N HIS A 66 -3.73 -8.49 0.03
CA HIS A 66 -3.63 -7.76 -1.23
C HIS A 66 -5.00 -7.20 -1.64
N GLY A 67 -6.04 -8.04 -1.58
CA GLY A 67 -7.41 -7.64 -1.86
C GLY A 67 -7.89 -6.53 -0.94
N ALA A 68 -7.62 -6.62 0.37
CA ALA A 68 -8.04 -5.59 1.33
C ALA A 68 -7.35 -4.23 1.06
N LEU A 69 -6.08 -4.25 0.63
CA LEU A 69 -5.36 -3.04 0.22
C LEU A 69 -5.95 -2.46 -1.07
N ARG A 70 -6.27 -3.31 -2.06
CA ARG A 70 -6.98 -2.89 -3.28
C ARG A 70 -8.33 -2.26 -2.93
N LEU A 71 -9.10 -2.87 -2.03
CA LEU A 71 -10.40 -2.36 -1.63
C LEU A 71 -10.33 -0.96 -1.01
N VAL A 72 -9.28 -0.66 -0.21
CA VAL A 72 -9.05 0.69 0.31
C VAL A 72 -9.00 1.73 -0.80
N PHE A 73 -8.32 1.42 -1.91
CA PHE A 73 -8.25 2.33 -3.07
C PHE A 73 -9.58 2.46 -3.78
N HIS A 74 -10.23 1.35 -4.10
CA HIS A 74 -11.47 1.35 -4.87
C HIS A 74 -12.63 2.03 -4.14
N ASP A 75 -12.69 1.91 -2.80
CA ASP A 75 -13.60 2.70 -1.95
C ASP A 75 -13.22 4.18 -2.00
N ALA A 76 -11.98 4.50 -1.59
CA ALA A 76 -11.57 5.87 -1.33
C ALA A 76 -11.53 6.78 -2.58
N ILE A 77 -11.14 6.24 -3.74
CA ILE A 77 -11.02 7.02 -4.97
C ILE A 77 -12.37 7.33 -5.63
N GLY A 78 -13.46 6.72 -5.14
CA GLY A 78 -14.85 6.93 -5.53
C GLY A 78 -15.40 8.31 -5.16
N ILE A 79 -14.63 9.37 -5.35
CA ILE A 79 -14.99 10.77 -5.08
C ILE A 79 -14.45 11.70 -6.16
N SER A 80 -15.30 12.65 -6.56
CA SER A 80 -14.94 13.78 -7.40
C SER A 80 -15.62 15.04 -6.89
N PRO A 81 -14.89 16.18 -6.82
CA PRO A 81 -15.51 17.48 -6.57
C PRO A 81 -16.59 17.87 -7.60
N THR A 82 -16.61 17.21 -8.77
CA THR A 82 -17.53 17.52 -9.87
C THR A 82 -18.65 16.49 -10.03
N LEU A 83 -18.33 15.19 -9.93
CA LEU A 83 -19.29 14.11 -10.16
C LEU A 83 -19.97 13.64 -8.86
N GLY A 84 -19.42 13.96 -7.68
CA GLY A 84 -19.89 13.46 -6.39
C GLY A 84 -19.14 12.21 -5.94
N GLY A 85 -19.79 11.39 -5.11
CA GLY A 85 -19.15 10.28 -4.39
C GLY A 85 -18.64 10.69 -3.01
N GLY A 86 -18.55 9.73 -2.09
CA GLY A 86 -18.24 9.97 -0.68
C GLY A 86 -16.80 9.71 -0.26
N GLY A 87 -16.00 9.07 -1.13
CA GLY A 87 -14.60 8.77 -0.87
C GLY A 87 -14.47 7.56 0.05
N ALA A 88 -13.59 7.64 1.06
CA ALA A 88 -13.37 6.55 2.00
C ALA A 88 -14.56 6.46 2.98
N ASP A 89 -15.71 5.98 2.53
CA ASP A 89 -16.98 5.93 3.27
C ASP A 89 -17.62 4.53 3.33
N GLY A 90 -17.06 3.54 2.63
CA GLY A 90 -17.58 2.19 2.55
C GLY A 90 -18.72 2.02 1.55
N SER A 91 -18.92 2.96 0.62
CA SER A 91 -19.98 2.88 -0.39
C SER A 91 -19.83 1.63 -1.26
N ILE A 92 -18.60 1.21 -1.56
CA ILE A 92 -18.34 0.01 -2.37
C ILE A 92 -18.84 -1.28 -1.69
N VAL A 93 -18.94 -1.28 -0.35
CA VAL A 93 -19.50 -2.38 0.43
C VAL A 93 -21.03 -2.29 0.48
N ILE A 94 -21.57 -1.11 0.81
CA ILE A 94 -23.01 -0.92 1.06
C ILE A 94 -23.83 -0.90 -0.24
N PHE A 95 -23.27 -0.34 -1.30
CA PHE A 95 -23.88 -0.22 -2.62
C PHE A 95 -23.16 -1.11 -3.66
N ASN A 96 -22.64 -2.26 -3.22
CA ASN A 96 -21.87 -3.18 -4.05
C ASN A 96 -22.60 -3.58 -5.36
N GLN A 97 -23.93 -3.81 -5.30
CA GLN A 97 -24.75 -4.14 -6.47
C GLN A 97 -24.71 -3.08 -7.57
N THR A 98 -24.41 -1.82 -7.23
CA THR A 98 -24.28 -0.72 -8.18
C THR A 98 -22.82 -0.46 -8.53
N GLU A 99 -21.92 -0.44 -7.56
CA GLU A 99 -20.52 -0.10 -7.81
C GLU A 99 -19.75 -1.20 -8.54
N LEU A 100 -20.13 -2.47 -8.35
CA LEU A 100 -19.52 -3.59 -9.07
C LEU A 100 -19.99 -3.72 -10.52
N GLU A 101 -21.03 -2.96 -10.94
CA GLU A 101 -21.38 -2.84 -12.37
C GLU A 101 -20.34 -2.00 -13.14
N ASN A 102 -19.48 -1.25 -12.44
CA ASN A 102 -18.38 -0.51 -13.05
C ASN A 102 -17.27 -1.49 -13.47
N PRO A 103 -16.90 -1.57 -14.77
CA PRO A 103 -15.84 -2.46 -15.23
C PRO A 103 -14.49 -2.27 -14.54
N ALA A 104 -14.20 -1.06 -14.04
CA ALA A 104 -12.98 -0.79 -13.29
C ALA A 104 -12.94 -1.49 -11.93
N ASN A 105 -14.07 -1.96 -11.39
CA ASN A 105 -14.19 -2.70 -10.13
C ASN A 105 -14.25 -4.22 -10.32
N LEU A 106 -13.92 -4.74 -11.52
CA LEU A 106 -13.87 -6.18 -11.77
C LEU A 106 -12.97 -6.90 -10.74
N GLY A 107 -13.47 -8.00 -10.17
CA GLY A 107 -12.78 -8.80 -9.15
C GLY A 107 -12.83 -8.22 -7.72
N ILE A 108 -13.51 -7.09 -7.49
CA ILE A 108 -13.71 -6.58 -6.11
C ILE A 108 -14.75 -7.42 -5.35
N ASP A 109 -15.63 -8.14 -6.04
CA ASP A 109 -16.59 -9.06 -5.44
C ASP A 109 -15.95 -10.19 -4.64
N ASP A 110 -14.81 -10.73 -5.11
CA ASP A 110 -14.10 -11.82 -4.43
C ASP A 110 -13.64 -11.37 -3.04
N ILE A 111 -12.92 -10.25 -2.95
CA ILE A 111 -12.47 -9.73 -1.65
C ILE A 111 -13.64 -9.28 -0.77
N LEU A 112 -14.73 -8.74 -1.36
CA LEU A 112 -15.92 -8.41 -0.59
C LEU A 112 -16.57 -9.66 0.01
N SER A 113 -16.57 -10.80 -0.71
CA SER A 113 -17.03 -12.09 -0.20
C SER A 113 -16.20 -12.51 1.02
N THR A 114 -14.86 -12.47 0.89
CA THR A 114 -13.92 -12.84 1.95
C THR A 114 -14.03 -11.95 3.19
N LEU A 115 -14.21 -10.64 3.02
CA LEU A 115 -14.31 -9.67 4.11
C LEU A 115 -15.69 -9.66 4.80
N SER A 116 -16.75 -10.02 4.09
CA SER A 116 -18.15 -9.87 4.56
C SER A 116 -18.43 -10.56 5.90
N PRO A 117 -18.00 -11.81 6.16
CA PRO A 117 -18.20 -12.46 7.45
C PRO A 117 -17.60 -11.67 8.63
N PHE A 118 -16.42 -11.08 8.43
CA PHE A 118 -15.73 -10.26 9.43
C PHE A 118 -16.42 -8.91 9.61
N LEU A 119 -16.85 -8.26 8.53
CA LEU A 119 -17.64 -7.04 8.61
C LEU A 119 -18.91 -7.29 9.43
N PHE A 120 -19.71 -8.30 9.08
CA PHE A 120 -20.96 -8.62 9.78
C PHE A 120 -20.75 -8.94 11.26
N LYS A 121 -19.67 -9.63 11.59
CA LYS A 121 -19.29 -9.93 12.98
C LYS A 121 -18.99 -8.66 13.78
N HIS A 122 -18.51 -7.59 13.13
CA HIS A 122 -18.04 -6.37 13.79
C HIS A 122 -18.88 -5.11 13.48
N LEU A 123 -20.06 -5.24 12.87
CA LEU A 123 -20.95 -4.10 12.52
C LEU A 123 -21.44 -3.29 13.73
N ASP A 124 -21.51 -3.89 14.92
CA ASP A 124 -21.84 -3.16 16.15
C ASP A 124 -20.68 -2.27 16.65
N THR A 125 -19.49 -2.42 16.06
CA THR A 125 -18.27 -1.71 16.46
C THR A 125 -17.78 -0.73 15.39
N LEU A 126 -17.94 -1.06 14.11
CA LEU A 126 -17.40 -0.31 12.98
C LEU A 126 -18.48 -0.03 11.93
N SER A 127 -18.43 1.17 11.35
CA SER A 127 -19.12 1.43 10.08
C SER A 127 -18.41 0.70 8.93
N ALA A 128 -19.08 0.54 7.79
CA ALA A 128 -18.47 -0.09 6.60
C ALA A 128 -17.18 0.63 6.17
N GLY A 129 -17.20 1.97 6.10
CA GLY A 129 -16.00 2.75 5.78
C GLY A 129 -14.88 2.59 6.80
N ASP A 130 -15.19 2.56 8.10
CA ASP A 130 -14.15 2.32 9.10
C ASP A 130 -13.59 0.90 9.01
N PHE A 131 -14.42 -0.10 8.69
CA PHE A 131 -14.00 -1.48 8.52
C PHE A 131 -13.05 -1.64 7.32
N VAL A 132 -13.39 -1.10 6.14
CA VAL A 132 -12.52 -1.15 4.94
C VAL A 132 -11.15 -0.56 5.24
N GLN A 133 -11.12 0.63 5.85
CA GLN A 133 -9.87 1.34 6.12
C GLN A 133 -9.07 0.71 7.26
N LEU A 134 -9.73 0.08 8.25
CA LEU A 134 -9.06 -0.71 9.29
C LEU A 134 -8.45 -1.99 8.69
N ALA A 135 -9.22 -2.71 7.87
CA ALA A 135 -8.78 -3.94 7.23
C ALA A 135 -7.54 -3.71 6.36
N GLY A 136 -7.52 -2.64 5.54
CA GLY A 136 -6.34 -2.29 4.76
C GLY A 136 -5.14 -1.83 5.61
N ALA A 137 -5.37 -1.11 6.72
CA ALA A 137 -4.28 -0.74 7.63
C ALA A 137 -3.67 -1.97 8.33
N VAL A 138 -4.49 -2.96 8.67
CA VAL A 138 -4.02 -4.24 9.23
C VAL A 138 -3.35 -5.08 8.15
N SER A 139 -3.89 -5.15 6.93
CA SER A 139 -3.30 -5.94 5.84
C SER A 139 -1.88 -5.49 5.51
N LEU A 140 -1.63 -4.18 5.50
CA LEU A 140 -0.28 -3.63 5.30
C LEU A 140 0.72 -4.15 6.32
N VAL A 141 0.39 -4.22 7.60
CA VAL A 141 1.35 -4.69 8.60
C VAL A 141 1.57 -6.21 8.59
N GLN A 142 0.82 -6.95 7.76
CA GLN A 142 1.12 -8.35 7.44
C GLN A 142 2.18 -8.50 6.35
N CYS A 143 2.48 -7.44 5.61
CA CYS A 143 3.47 -7.40 4.54
C CYS A 143 4.83 -6.90 5.05
N PRO A 144 5.88 -7.76 5.06
CA PRO A 144 7.22 -7.33 5.45
C PRO A 144 7.69 -6.13 4.62
N GLY A 145 8.10 -5.06 5.30
CA GLY A 145 8.59 -3.82 4.68
C GLY A 145 7.54 -2.75 4.41
N ALA A 146 6.26 -3.06 4.57
CA ALA A 146 5.18 -2.07 4.40
C ALA A 146 5.11 -1.13 5.61
N PRO A 147 4.68 0.13 5.41
CA PRO A 147 4.55 1.07 6.51
C PRO A 147 3.35 0.74 7.40
N ARG A 148 3.51 0.97 8.69
CA ARG A 148 2.37 1.11 9.61
C ARG A 148 1.73 2.48 9.41
N ILE A 149 0.55 2.52 8.80
CA ILE A 149 -0.19 3.76 8.59
C ILE A 149 -1.06 4.13 9.80
N PRO A 150 -1.29 5.43 10.06
CA PRO A 150 -2.28 5.86 11.03
C PRO A 150 -3.70 5.40 10.65
N PHE A 151 -4.51 5.09 11.65
CA PHE A 151 -5.92 4.73 11.47
C PHE A 151 -6.81 5.69 12.26
N PHE A 152 -7.79 6.27 11.56
CA PHE A 152 -8.78 7.17 12.12
C PHE A 152 -10.16 6.55 11.99
N SER A 153 -10.93 6.44 13.08
CA SER A 153 -12.30 5.89 13.09
C SER A 153 -13.34 6.99 13.31
N GLY A 154 -14.54 6.79 12.78
CA GLY A 154 -15.68 7.68 12.91
C GLY A 154 -16.34 8.02 11.57
N ARG A 155 -16.09 7.26 10.50
CA ARG A 155 -16.72 7.48 9.20
C ARG A 155 -18.22 7.27 9.27
N ALA A 156 -18.97 8.25 8.78
CA ALA A 156 -20.42 8.14 8.66
C ALA A 156 -20.80 7.06 7.63
N PRO A 157 -22.00 6.44 7.74
CA PRO A 157 -22.51 5.57 6.69
C PRO A 157 -22.56 6.27 5.32
N PRO A 158 -22.27 5.56 4.22
CA PRO A 158 -22.29 6.13 2.89
C PRO A 158 -23.73 6.52 2.51
N VAL A 159 -23.87 7.62 1.75
CA VAL A 159 -25.20 8.17 1.39
C VAL A 159 -25.69 7.66 0.04
N ALA A 160 -24.77 7.33 -0.87
CA ALA A 160 -25.04 6.82 -2.21
C ALA A 160 -23.82 6.04 -2.75
N ALA A 161 -24.04 5.25 -3.80
CA ALA A 161 -22.96 4.63 -4.57
C ALA A 161 -22.05 5.70 -5.19
N ALA A 162 -20.75 5.38 -5.32
CA ALA A 162 -19.83 6.18 -6.09
C ALA A 162 -20.25 6.25 -7.59
N PRO A 163 -20.14 7.42 -8.23
CA PRO A 163 -20.33 7.53 -9.68
C PRO A 163 -19.35 6.64 -10.47
N THR A 164 -19.78 6.16 -11.64
CA THR A 164 -18.91 5.40 -12.55
C THR A 164 -17.80 6.28 -13.15
N GLY A 165 -16.69 5.65 -13.54
CA GLY A 165 -15.55 6.34 -14.16
C GLY A 165 -14.62 7.10 -13.22
N LEU A 166 -14.76 6.89 -11.90
CA LEU A 166 -13.87 7.48 -10.89
C LEU A 166 -12.65 6.61 -10.54
N VAL A 167 -12.69 5.32 -10.89
CA VAL A 167 -11.59 4.38 -10.68
C VAL A 167 -10.77 4.27 -11.98
N PRO A 168 -9.46 4.57 -11.96
CA PRO A 168 -8.57 4.36 -13.10
C PRO A 168 -8.52 2.91 -13.58
N GLN A 169 -8.33 2.72 -14.88
CA GLN A 169 -8.19 1.41 -15.50
C GLN A 169 -6.75 1.16 -15.99
N PRO A 170 -6.32 -0.11 -16.12
CA PRO A 170 -4.95 -0.44 -16.47
C PRO A 170 -4.54 0.03 -17.88
N PHE A 171 -5.51 0.34 -18.75
CA PHE A 171 -5.28 0.85 -20.10
C PHE A 171 -5.38 2.39 -20.21
N ASP A 172 -5.65 3.09 -19.10
CA ASP A 172 -5.74 4.54 -19.12
C ASP A 172 -4.39 5.20 -19.42
N SER A 173 -4.45 6.37 -20.07
CA SER A 173 -3.25 7.19 -20.29
C SER A 173 -2.78 7.82 -18.98
N VAL A 174 -1.47 8.09 -18.88
CA VAL A 174 -0.87 8.79 -17.72
C VAL A 174 -1.57 10.14 -17.47
N ALA A 175 -1.89 10.89 -18.51
CA ALA A 175 -2.62 12.15 -18.38
C ALA A 175 -4.00 11.97 -17.70
N SER A 176 -4.73 10.92 -18.05
CA SER A 176 -6.04 10.60 -17.43
C SER A 176 -5.88 10.19 -15.97
N ILE A 177 -4.92 9.32 -15.68
CA ILE A 177 -4.62 8.87 -14.31
C ILE A 177 -4.24 10.07 -13.44
N LEU A 178 -3.29 10.89 -13.87
CA LEU A 178 -2.85 12.08 -13.14
C LEU A 178 -3.97 13.11 -12.98
N GLN A 179 -4.85 13.26 -13.98
CA GLN A 179 -6.03 14.12 -13.85
C GLN A 179 -6.98 13.59 -12.76
N ARG A 180 -7.31 12.30 -12.78
CA ARG A 180 -8.23 11.66 -11.82
C ARG A 180 -7.74 11.83 -10.38
N PHE A 181 -6.47 11.50 -10.14
CA PHE A 181 -5.83 11.68 -8.84
C PHE A 181 -5.66 13.17 -8.46
N GLY A 182 -5.35 14.03 -9.44
CA GLY A 182 -5.20 15.47 -9.24
C GLY A 182 -6.49 16.17 -8.80
N GLU A 183 -7.66 15.70 -9.24
CA GLU A 183 -8.96 16.21 -8.78
C GLU A 183 -9.17 16.06 -7.27
N VAL A 184 -8.56 15.03 -6.68
CA VAL A 184 -8.61 14.74 -5.24
C VAL A 184 -7.30 15.10 -4.53
N GLY A 185 -6.48 15.92 -5.18
CA GLY A 185 -5.34 16.61 -4.58
C GLY A 185 -4.03 15.84 -4.57
N PHE A 186 -3.90 14.73 -5.31
CA PHE A 186 -2.64 13.98 -5.41
C PHE A 186 -1.70 14.58 -6.47
N SER A 187 -0.43 14.66 -6.12
CA SER A 187 0.68 14.99 -7.02
C SER A 187 1.14 13.77 -7.82
N PRO A 188 1.83 13.95 -8.97
CA PRO A 188 2.38 12.83 -9.73
C PRO A 188 3.29 11.89 -8.90
N GLU A 189 4.08 12.45 -7.99
CA GLU A 189 4.94 11.68 -7.08
C GLU A 189 4.11 10.83 -6.10
N GLU A 190 3.03 11.38 -5.54
CA GLU A 190 2.10 10.62 -4.68
C GLU A 190 1.35 9.55 -5.49
N VAL A 191 1.00 9.79 -6.76
CA VAL A 191 0.40 8.77 -7.63
C VAL A 191 1.34 7.60 -7.83
N VAL A 192 2.61 7.86 -8.17
CA VAL A 192 3.63 6.81 -8.30
C VAL A 192 3.80 6.05 -6.99
N ALA A 193 3.82 6.76 -5.85
CA ALA A 193 3.96 6.12 -4.55
C ALA A 193 2.79 5.17 -4.24
N VAL A 194 1.53 5.62 -4.41
CA VAL A 194 0.34 4.77 -4.17
C VAL A 194 0.29 3.61 -5.16
N VAL A 195 0.33 3.90 -6.47
CA VAL A 195 0.14 2.88 -7.51
C VAL A 195 1.31 1.89 -7.47
N GLY A 196 2.54 2.37 -7.66
CA GLY A 196 3.72 1.51 -7.67
C GLY A 196 3.94 0.80 -6.34
N GLY A 197 3.79 1.50 -5.21
CA GLY A 197 3.96 0.89 -3.89
C GLY A 197 2.95 -0.21 -3.61
N SER A 198 1.65 0.02 -3.88
CA SER A 198 0.64 -1.02 -3.69
C SER A 198 0.87 -2.23 -4.60
N HIS A 199 1.35 -2.01 -5.83
CA HIS A 199 1.63 -3.09 -6.78
C HIS A 199 2.87 -3.93 -6.43
N SER A 200 3.67 -3.55 -5.41
CA SER A 200 4.72 -4.43 -4.86
C SER A 200 4.14 -5.60 -4.06
N VAL A 201 2.90 -5.51 -3.61
CA VAL A 201 2.19 -6.56 -2.84
C VAL A 201 0.84 -6.86 -3.47
N ALA A 202 0.86 -7.20 -4.76
CA ALA A 202 -0.34 -7.45 -5.54
C ALA A 202 -0.08 -8.37 -6.75
N GLY A 203 -1.20 -8.84 -7.32
CA GLY A 203 -1.26 -9.53 -8.60
C GLY A 203 -2.59 -9.27 -9.29
N ALA A 204 -2.82 -9.94 -10.42
CA ALA A 204 -4.06 -9.85 -11.16
C ALA A 204 -4.73 -11.22 -11.33
N ASP A 205 -6.05 -11.20 -11.16
CA ASP A 205 -6.91 -12.39 -11.30
C ASP A 205 -7.71 -12.39 -12.61
N ASP A 206 -7.95 -11.19 -13.16
CA ASP A 206 -8.85 -11.01 -14.31
C ASP A 206 -8.16 -10.55 -15.59
N ILE A 207 -6.87 -10.17 -15.53
CA ILE A 207 -6.15 -9.65 -16.70
C ILE A 207 -5.68 -10.78 -17.60
N VAL A 208 -5.18 -11.89 -17.04
CA VAL A 208 -4.66 -13.02 -17.80
C VAL A 208 -5.74 -14.11 -17.86
N PRO A 209 -6.33 -14.40 -19.03
CA PRO A 209 -7.47 -15.31 -19.12
C PRO A 209 -7.17 -16.69 -18.52
N ASN A 210 -8.07 -17.16 -17.66
CA ASN A 210 -8.00 -18.47 -17.00
C ASN A 210 -6.80 -18.64 -16.04
N MET A 211 -6.20 -17.54 -15.56
CA MET A 211 -5.13 -17.58 -14.57
C MET A 211 -5.40 -16.54 -13.48
N GLN A 212 -5.29 -16.95 -12.22
CA GLN A 212 -5.45 -16.08 -11.07
C GLN A 212 -4.12 -15.92 -10.32
N GLY A 213 -4.02 -14.87 -9.52
CA GLY A 213 -2.90 -14.57 -8.66
C GLY A 213 -1.62 -14.26 -9.43
N ILE A 214 -1.68 -13.73 -10.66
CA ILE A 214 -0.48 -13.46 -11.44
C ILE A 214 0.20 -12.19 -10.90
N PRO A 215 1.39 -12.29 -10.28
CA PRO A 215 2.00 -11.17 -9.58
C PRO A 215 2.50 -10.07 -10.54
N PHE A 216 2.59 -8.84 -10.02
CA PHE A 216 3.14 -7.71 -10.78
C PHE A 216 4.67 -7.61 -10.70
N ASP A 217 5.31 -8.21 -9.69
CA ASP A 217 6.76 -8.28 -9.54
C ASP A 217 7.24 -9.66 -9.05
N GLN A 218 8.54 -9.78 -8.79
CA GLN A 218 9.17 -11.02 -8.33
C GLN A 218 8.88 -11.41 -6.87
N THR A 219 8.36 -10.51 -6.05
CA THR A 219 8.27 -10.66 -4.59
C THR A 219 6.90 -10.20 -4.05
N PRO A 220 5.78 -10.75 -4.58
CA PRO A 220 4.44 -10.21 -4.33
C PRO A 220 3.96 -10.30 -2.88
N SER A 221 4.67 -10.98 -1.98
CA SER A 221 4.36 -11.06 -0.54
C SER A 221 5.27 -10.19 0.32
N VAL A 222 6.09 -9.33 -0.29
CA VAL A 222 7.03 -8.43 0.40
C VAL A 222 6.87 -7.03 -0.19
N PHE A 223 6.61 -6.05 0.67
CA PHE A 223 6.60 -4.66 0.24
C PHE A 223 8.04 -4.17 0.12
N ASP A 224 8.58 -4.25 -1.10
CA ASP A 224 9.93 -3.85 -1.41
C ASP A 224 9.98 -2.87 -2.59
N THR A 225 11.04 -2.93 -3.41
CA THR A 225 11.22 -2.02 -4.53
C THR A 225 11.33 -2.75 -5.88
N GLN A 226 11.04 -4.06 -5.91
CA GLN A 226 11.15 -4.90 -7.10
C GLN A 226 10.22 -4.44 -8.21
N ILE A 227 8.97 -4.08 -7.92
CA ILE A 227 8.06 -3.49 -8.91
C ILE A 227 8.67 -2.30 -9.69
N PHE A 228 9.40 -1.42 -9.00
CA PHE A 228 10.05 -0.26 -9.65
C PHE A 228 11.20 -0.65 -10.58
N VAL A 229 11.80 -1.82 -10.35
CA VAL A 229 12.85 -2.41 -11.19
C VAL A 229 12.23 -3.22 -12.34
N ASP A 230 11.30 -4.10 -12.01
CA ASP A 230 10.73 -5.09 -12.91
C ASP A 230 9.93 -4.44 -14.03
N VAL A 231 9.23 -3.34 -13.74
CA VAL A 231 8.51 -2.54 -14.75
C VAL A 231 9.48 -1.74 -15.65
N GLN A 232 10.67 -1.37 -15.16
CA GLN A 232 11.67 -0.64 -15.96
C GLN A 232 12.41 -1.55 -16.95
N LEU A 233 12.39 -2.87 -16.74
CA LEU A 233 12.97 -3.83 -17.69
C LEU A 233 12.22 -3.83 -19.03
N ARG A 234 12.95 -4.06 -20.13
CA ARG A 234 12.38 -4.27 -21.46
C ARG A 234 11.47 -5.51 -21.44
N GLY A 235 10.19 -5.31 -21.77
CA GLY A 235 9.25 -6.41 -21.98
C GLY A 235 9.68 -7.29 -23.15
N THR A 236 9.57 -8.61 -23.00
CA THR A 236 9.90 -9.58 -24.06
C THR A 236 8.96 -10.79 -24.13
N LEU A 237 8.04 -10.91 -23.18
CA LEU A 237 7.11 -12.03 -23.07
C LEU A 237 5.80 -11.62 -22.40
N PHE A 238 4.77 -12.42 -22.60
CA PHE A 238 3.53 -12.38 -21.82
C PHE A 238 3.45 -13.66 -20.97
N THR A 239 2.74 -13.58 -19.84
CA THR A 239 2.27 -14.76 -19.11
C THR A 239 0.89 -15.13 -19.68
N GLY A 240 0.70 -16.38 -20.10
CA GLY A 240 -0.56 -16.79 -20.75
C GLY A 240 -0.63 -16.40 -22.24
N GLU A 241 -1.83 -16.03 -22.71
CA GLU A 241 -2.09 -15.72 -24.12
C GLU A 241 -1.52 -14.36 -24.57
N GLY A 242 -1.43 -13.40 -23.64
CA GLY A 242 -0.98 -12.03 -23.89
C GLY A 242 -1.96 -11.17 -24.70
N GLY A 243 -1.65 -9.88 -24.81
CA GLY A 243 -2.38 -8.93 -25.65
C GLY A 243 -3.76 -8.54 -25.14
N GLN A 244 -4.02 -8.75 -23.84
CA GLN A 244 -5.26 -8.33 -23.20
C GLN A 244 -5.30 -6.81 -23.03
N GLN A 245 -6.50 -6.24 -22.93
CA GLN A 245 -6.62 -4.79 -22.79
C GLN A 245 -6.01 -4.32 -21.46
N GLY A 246 -5.01 -3.43 -21.54
CA GLY A 246 -4.28 -2.96 -20.36
C GLY A 246 -3.13 -3.86 -19.94
N GLU A 247 -2.80 -4.90 -20.71
CA GLU A 247 -1.62 -5.74 -20.52
C GLU A 247 -0.52 -5.38 -21.54
N VAL A 248 0.74 -5.36 -21.11
CA VAL A 248 1.91 -5.24 -21.99
C VAL A 248 2.96 -6.30 -21.62
N GLU A 249 3.92 -6.54 -22.51
CA GLU A 249 4.98 -7.51 -22.26
C GLU A 249 5.73 -7.21 -20.96
N THR A 250 5.93 -8.24 -20.15
CA THR A 250 6.81 -8.23 -18.98
C THR A 250 8.21 -8.72 -19.35
N ALA A 251 9.17 -8.49 -18.47
CA ALA A 251 10.52 -9.06 -18.55
C ALA A 251 10.71 -10.28 -17.64
N VAL A 252 9.81 -10.46 -16.66
CA VAL A 252 9.93 -11.47 -15.61
C VAL A 252 8.93 -12.59 -15.87
N ALA A 253 9.42 -13.80 -16.10
CA ALA A 253 8.57 -14.97 -16.33
C ALA A 253 7.63 -15.21 -15.12
N GLY A 254 6.34 -15.43 -15.40
CA GLY A 254 5.33 -15.66 -14.36
C GLY A 254 4.72 -14.39 -13.77
N THR A 255 5.11 -13.20 -14.25
CA THR A 255 4.47 -11.93 -13.88
C THR A 255 3.57 -11.41 -15.00
N VAL A 256 2.72 -10.44 -14.68
CA VAL A 256 1.96 -9.64 -15.66
C VAL A 256 2.33 -8.17 -15.48
N ARG A 257 2.42 -7.41 -16.58
CA ARG A 257 2.70 -5.97 -16.52
C ARG A 257 1.51 -5.19 -17.03
N LEU A 258 0.98 -4.32 -16.16
CA LEU A 258 -0.07 -3.39 -16.55
C LEU A 258 0.49 -2.30 -17.48
N GLN A 259 -0.30 -1.92 -18.48
CA GLN A 259 0.03 -0.85 -19.42
C GLN A 259 0.22 0.48 -18.66
N SER A 260 -0.66 0.79 -17.70
CA SER A 260 -0.59 1.97 -16.85
C SER A 260 0.76 2.10 -16.14
N ASP A 261 1.25 1.01 -15.54
CA ASP A 261 2.52 1.01 -14.80
C ASP A 261 3.70 1.18 -15.74
N SER A 262 3.68 0.47 -16.87
CA SER A 262 4.68 0.61 -17.93
C SER A 262 4.80 2.06 -18.43
N LEU A 263 3.67 2.75 -18.57
CA LEU A 263 3.60 4.14 -18.98
C LEU A 263 4.02 5.09 -17.85
N LEU A 264 3.56 4.91 -16.61
CA LEU A 264 3.97 5.71 -15.45
C LEU A 264 5.49 5.65 -15.22
N ALA A 265 6.11 4.49 -15.43
CA ALA A 265 7.56 4.33 -15.31
C ALA A 265 8.37 5.08 -16.38
N ARG A 266 7.72 5.51 -17.48
CA ARG A 266 8.39 6.09 -18.65
C ARG A 266 7.93 7.50 -19.02
N ASP A 267 6.79 7.96 -18.50
CA ASP A 267 6.25 9.29 -18.80
C ASP A 267 7.11 10.39 -18.17
N SER A 268 7.30 11.50 -18.89
CA SER A 268 8.13 12.62 -18.45
C SER A 268 7.69 13.27 -17.12
N SER A 269 6.42 13.11 -16.74
CA SER A 269 5.86 13.65 -15.50
C SER A 269 6.06 12.75 -14.28
N THR A 270 6.40 11.47 -14.48
CA THR A 270 6.44 10.46 -13.40
C THR A 270 7.70 9.59 -13.40
N SER A 271 8.45 9.50 -14.50
CA SER A 271 9.56 8.56 -14.66
C SER A 271 10.67 8.73 -13.62
N CYS A 272 10.99 9.97 -13.23
CA CYS A 272 11.98 10.22 -12.19
C CYS A 272 11.47 9.86 -10.79
N ALA A 273 10.17 10.06 -10.52
CA ALA A 273 9.57 9.60 -9.26
C ALA A 273 9.59 8.07 -9.19
N TRP A 274 9.21 7.39 -10.28
CA TRP A 274 9.26 5.92 -10.39
C TRP A 274 10.67 5.39 -10.12
N GLN A 275 11.66 5.93 -10.83
CA GLN A 275 13.07 5.53 -10.65
C GLN A 275 13.60 5.86 -9.24
N SER A 276 13.09 6.90 -8.57
CA SER A 276 13.57 7.29 -7.24
C SER A 276 13.28 6.26 -6.14
N PHE A 277 12.31 5.37 -6.38
CA PHE A 277 11.96 4.29 -5.47
C PHE A 277 12.73 3.00 -5.75
N ALA A 278 13.31 2.82 -6.95
CA ALA A 278 14.15 1.67 -7.25
C ALA A 278 15.34 1.61 -6.26
N ASN A 279 15.43 0.50 -5.50
CA ASN A 279 16.46 0.26 -4.49
C ASN A 279 16.49 1.31 -3.34
N ASN A 280 15.34 1.93 -3.04
CA ASN A 280 15.20 2.93 -1.98
C ASN A 280 14.01 2.60 -1.05
N GLN A 281 14.17 1.55 -0.24
CA GLN A 281 13.12 1.03 0.66
C GLN A 281 12.50 2.11 1.55
N SER A 282 13.32 2.88 2.26
CA SER A 282 12.81 3.90 3.17
C SER A 282 12.07 5.03 2.45
N GLY A 283 12.50 5.34 1.22
CA GLY A 283 11.85 6.30 0.34
C GLY A 283 10.43 5.85 -0.02
N ILE A 284 10.28 4.62 -0.51
CA ILE A 284 8.94 4.11 -0.89
C ILE A 284 8.06 3.90 0.33
N GLU A 285 8.57 3.32 1.43
CA GLU A 285 7.80 3.09 2.66
C GLU A 285 7.21 4.41 3.19
N THR A 286 8.02 5.47 3.21
CA THR A 286 7.58 6.79 3.67
C THR A 286 6.55 7.41 2.73
N ALA A 287 6.83 7.43 1.42
CA ALA A 287 5.97 8.09 0.45
C ALA A 287 4.61 7.36 0.31
N PHE A 288 4.65 6.03 0.22
CA PHE A 288 3.46 5.19 0.17
C PHE A 288 2.61 5.33 1.43
N GLY A 289 3.22 5.26 2.62
CA GLY A 289 2.48 5.41 3.89
C GLY A 289 1.78 6.75 4.03
N GLN A 290 2.42 7.85 3.58
CA GLN A 290 1.80 9.17 3.55
C GLN A 290 0.65 9.26 2.54
N ALA A 291 0.84 8.69 1.35
CA ALA A 291 -0.14 8.78 0.28
C ALA A 291 -1.36 7.86 0.51
N VAL A 292 -1.18 6.68 1.11
CA VAL A 292 -2.30 5.81 1.54
C VAL A 292 -3.04 6.41 2.72
N LEU A 293 -2.35 7.06 3.67
CA LEU A 293 -3.04 7.84 4.72
C LEU A 293 -3.93 8.92 4.10
N LYS A 294 -3.41 9.70 3.15
CA LYS A 294 -4.18 10.70 2.42
C LYS A 294 -5.39 10.10 1.70
N LEU A 295 -5.20 8.94 1.05
CA LEU A 295 -6.26 8.19 0.39
C LEU A 295 -7.37 7.80 1.37
N SER A 296 -7.02 7.21 2.52
CA SER A 296 -7.97 6.79 3.57
C SER A 296 -8.79 7.91 4.20
N LEU A 297 -8.41 9.17 3.95
CA LEU A 297 -9.07 10.38 4.44
C LEU A 297 -9.87 11.12 3.36
N LEU A 298 -9.90 10.61 2.12
CA LEU A 298 -10.72 11.21 1.06
C LEU A 298 -12.20 11.23 1.48
N GLY A 299 -12.84 12.39 1.34
CA GLY A 299 -14.21 12.63 1.77
C GLY A 299 -14.39 12.85 3.28
N GLN A 300 -13.32 12.73 4.08
CA GLN A 300 -13.37 12.83 5.53
C GLN A 300 -12.75 14.13 6.06
N VAL A 301 -13.22 14.58 7.22
CA VAL A 301 -12.58 15.67 7.98
C VAL A 301 -11.80 15.04 9.13
N GLN A 302 -10.49 14.86 8.97
CA GLN A 302 -9.64 14.15 9.93
C GLN A 302 -9.81 14.61 11.39
N SER A 303 -10.00 15.92 11.62
CA SER A 303 -10.21 16.47 12.97
C SER A 303 -11.54 16.08 13.62
N GLN A 304 -12.47 15.48 12.88
CA GLN A 304 -13.73 14.93 13.38
C GLN A 304 -13.65 13.41 13.59
N LEU A 305 -12.56 12.78 13.16
CA LEU A 305 -12.31 11.37 13.40
C LEU A 305 -11.49 11.17 14.68
N THR A 306 -11.60 9.97 15.23
CA THR A 306 -10.83 9.53 16.38
C THR A 306 -9.56 8.84 15.91
N ASP A 307 -8.40 9.34 16.32
CA ASP A 307 -7.11 8.65 16.13
C ASP A 307 -7.10 7.35 16.95
N CYS A 308 -7.21 6.23 16.25
CA CYS A 308 -7.10 4.88 16.80
C CYS A 308 -5.87 4.16 16.26
N SER A 309 -4.85 4.89 15.79
CA SER A 309 -3.62 4.30 15.24
C SER A 309 -2.91 3.39 16.24
N GLU A 310 -3.16 3.54 17.54
CA GLU A 310 -2.60 2.68 18.58
C GLU A 310 -3.05 1.22 18.54
N VAL A 311 -4.13 0.90 17.83
CA VAL A 311 -4.65 -0.47 17.71
C VAL A 311 -3.97 -1.25 16.58
N ILE A 312 -3.38 -0.56 15.61
CA ILE A 312 -2.65 -1.21 14.50
C ILE A 312 -1.37 -1.85 15.06
N PRO A 313 -1.06 -3.13 14.76
CA PRO A 313 0.18 -3.77 15.19
C PRO A 313 1.43 -3.04 14.68
N ALA A 314 2.59 -3.39 15.23
CA ALA A 314 3.85 -2.93 14.67
C ALA A 314 4.05 -3.54 13.27
N ALA A 315 4.55 -2.75 12.32
CA ALA A 315 4.89 -3.27 11.00
C ALA A 315 6.01 -4.30 11.09
N ILE A 316 5.92 -5.33 10.26
CA ILE A 316 7.00 -6.31 10.07
C ILE A 316 8.12 -5.61 9.30
N ALA A 317 9.30 -5.55 9.90
CA ALA A 317 10.44 -4.86 9.29
C ALA A 317 10.90 -5.56 8.00
N PHE A 318 11.30 -4.77 7.00
CA PHE A 318 12.00 -5.30 5.84
C PHE A 318 13.35 -5.89 6.25
N THR A 319 13.58 -7.17 5.91
CA THR A 319 14.86 -7.84 6.14
C THR A 319 15.58 -8.22 4.84
N GLY A 320 15.04 -7.79 3.69
CA GLY A 320 15.62 -8.06 2.38
C GLY A 320 16.88 -7.24 2.10
N GLY A 321 17.56 -7.59 1.01
CA GLY A 321 18.72 -6.86 0.50
C GLY A 321 18.33 -5.75 -0.46
N PRO A 322 19.33 -5.18 -1.18
CA PRO A 322 19.08 -4.33 -2.33
C PRO A 322 18.19 -5.01 -3.37
N ALA A 323 17.47 -4.20 -4.16
CA ALA A 323 16.73 -4.71 -5.31
C ALA A 323 17.66 -5.42 -6.30
N THR A 324 17.13 -6.40 -7.03
CA THR A 324 17.90 -7.26 -7.93
C THR A 324 17.24 -7.46 -9.28
N LEU A 325 18.05 -7.73 -10.29
CA LEU A 325 17.57 -8.13 -11.61
C LEU A 325 17.30 -9.64 -11.62
N PRO A 326 16.25 -10.12 -12.32
CA PRO A 326 15.99 -11.54 -12.48
C PRO A 326 17.18 -12.29 -13.11
N PRO A 327 17.37 -13.59 -12.85
CA PRO A 327 18.45 -14.35 -13.44
C PRO A 327 18.44 -14.28 -14.97
N GLY A 328 19.60 -13.97 -15.56
CA GLY A 328 19.76 -13.83 -17.01
C GLY A 328 19.55 -12.41 -17.56
N LEU A 329 18.97 -11.49 -16.78
CA LEU A 329 18.85 -10.08 -17.14
C LEU A 329 19.97 -9.24 -16.53
N THR A 330 20.29 -8.14 -17.19
CA THR A 330 21.40 -7.26 -16.87
C THR A 330 20.97 -5.79 -16.90
N MET A 331 21.85 -4.90 -16.48
CA MET A 331 21.61 -3.45 -16.60
C MET A 331 21.35 -2.99 -18.06
N ASN A 332 21.72 -3.77 -19.07
CA ASN A 332 21.42 -3.46 -20.48
C ASN A 332 19.93 -3.65 -20.84
N ASP A 333 19.19 -4.38 -20.00
CA ASP A 333 17.78 -4.67 -20.21
C ASP A 333 16.87 -3.61 -19.59
N ILE A 334 17.43 -2.67 -18.81
CA ILE A 334 16.69 -1.54 -18.23
C ILE A 334 16.43 -0.47 -19.30
N GLU A 335 15.15 -0.11 -19.48
CA GLU A 335 14.71 0.99 -20.34
C GLU A 335 14.64 2.29 -19.55
N GLN A 336 15.79 2.92 -19.29
CA GLN A 336 15.87 4.13 -18.49
C GLN A 336 15.03 5.27 -19.08
N ALA A 337 14.27 5.97 -18.23
CA ALA A 337 13.39 7.06 -18.65
C ALA A 337 13.55 8.36 -17.86
N CYS A 338 14.17 8.34 -16.67
CA CYS A 338 14.42 9.58 -15.92
C CYS A 338 15.55 10.39 -16.57
N PRO A 339 15.29 11.63 -17.03
CA PRO A 339 16.33 12.44 -17.69
C PRO A 339 17.36 13.04 -16.72
N THR A 340 17.09 13.03 -15.40
CA THR A 340 17.91 13.75 -14.42
C THR A 340 18.88 12.88 -13.64
N ALA A 341 18.76 11.55 -13.70
CA ALA A 341 19.61 10.62 -12.98
C ALA A 341 19.71 9.27 -13.70
N PRO A 342 20.88 8.60 -13.68
CA PRO A 342 20.99 7.22 -14.16
C PRO A 342 20.22 6.28 -13.22
N PHE A 343 19.70 5.20 -13.78
CA PHE A 343 19.07 4.12 -13.01
C PHE A 343 20.10 3.46 -12.07
N PRO A 344 19.74 3.11 -10.82
CA PRO A 344 20.68 2.51 -9.87
C PRO A 344 21.29 1.22 -10.42
N THR A 345 22.59 1.01 -10.20
CA THR A 345 23.26 -0.23 -10.59
C THR A 345 22.84 -1.36 -9.65
N LEU A 346 22.24 -2.41 -10.20
CA LEU A 346 21.75 -3.57 -9.45
C LEU A 346 22.53 -4.84 -9.81
N SER A 347 22.58 -5.78 -8.87
CA SER A 347 23.09 -7.12 -9.12
C SER A 347 22.01 -8.01 -9.73
N THR A 348 22.42 -8.90 -10.63
CA THR A 348 21.58 -9.99 -11.12
C THR A 348 21.57 -11.15 -10.12
N GLN A 349 20.38 -11.69 -9.86
CA GLN A 349 20.24 -12.91 -9.06
C GLN A 349 21.03 -14.08 -9.71
N PRO A 350 21.71 -14.91 -8.91
CA PRO A 350 22.43 -16.05 -9.45
C PRO A 350 21.48 -17.17 -9.91
N GLY A 351 21.95 -18.01 -10.81
CA GLY A 351 21.24 -19.22 -11.23
C GLY A 351 20.53 -19.09 -12.57
N PRO A 352 19.75 -20.12 -12.97
CA PRO A 352 18.95 -20.09 -14.19
C PRO A 352 17.72 -19.19 -14.03
N ALA A 353 17.18 -18.69 -15.14
CA ALA A 353 15.89 -17.98 -15.13
C ALA A 353 14.79 -18.88 -14.55
N THR A 354 14.03 -18.35 -13.61
CA THR A 354 12.89 -19.01 -12.96
C THR A 354 11.60 -18.25 -13.28
N SER A 355 10.47 -18.96 -13.24
CA SER A 355 9.15 -18.33 -13.25
C SER A 355 8.76 -17.97 -11.83
N VAL A 356 8.24 -16.77 -11.63
CA VAL A 356 7.56 -16.38 -10.38
C VAL A 356 6.28 -17.23 -10.28
N PRO A 357 6.00 -17.87 -9.14
CA PRO A 357 4.76 -18.62 -8.95
C PRO A 357 3.58 -17.65 -8.79
N PRO A 358 2.36 -18.07 -9.17
CA PRO A 358 1.15 -17.34 -8.80
C PRO A 358 1.01 -17.21 -7.28
N ILE A 359 0.39 -16.13 -6.84
CA ILE A 359 -0.03 -15.89 -5.46
C ILE A 359 -1.08 -16.95 -5.11
N PRO A 360 -0.89 -17.75 -4.04
CA PRO A 360 -1.91 -18.66 -3.56
C PRO A 360 -3.20 -17.90 -3.26
N GLN A 361 -4.30 -18.31 -3.87
CA GLN A 361 -5.62 -17.71 -3.67
C GLN A 361 -6.18 -18.17 -2.33
N ALA A 362 -6.92 -17.30 -1.64
CA ALA A 362 -7.66 -17.72 -0.46
C ALA A 362 -8.68 -18.81 -0.87
N ASP A 363 -8.81 -19.87 -0.08
CA ASP A 363 -9.75 -20.95 -0.40
C ASP A 363 -11.18 -20.38 -0.42
N ASP A 364 -11.79 -20.30 -1.60
CA ASP A 364 -13.24 -20.17 -1.75
C ASP A 364 -13.88 -21.46 -1.25
N ASP A 365 -14.09 -21.58 0.05
CA ASP A 365 -14.96 -22.62 0.62
C ASP A 365 -16.39 -22.37 0.13
N SER A 366 -16.68 -22.92 -1.05
CA SER A 366 -17.95 -22.89 -1.79
C SER A 366 -19.15 -23.42 -1.01
#